data_AF-A0A9W6CA12-F1
#
_entry.id   AF-A0A9W6CA12-F1
#
_cell.length_a   1.000
_cell.length_b   1.000
_cell.length_c   1.000
_cell.angle_alpha   90.00
_cell.angle_beta   90.00
_cell.angle_gamma   90.00
#
_symmetry.space_group_name_H-M   'P 1'
#
loop_
_entity.id
_entity.type
_entity.pdbx_description
1 polymer ?
#
loop_
_entity_poly.entity_id
_entity_poly.type
_entity_poly.pdbx_seq_one_letter_code
_entity_poly.pdbx_strand_id
1 'polypeptide(L)'
;MERLTIPDEKIEGGVRRTVIDLREVKKNAMTIYWALKKYEDTGLDPDQIVELKERDTAKAPEPAPLGMEGMVCPTCGCKAVPWAKFCDECGQRFVED
;
A
#
# COMPACT_ATOMS: atom_id res chain seq x y z
N MET A 1 -9.21 11.49 4.40
CA MET A 1 -8.42 12.50 3.67
C MET A 1 -8.60 13.83 4.37
N GLU A 2 -7.50 14.36 4.93
CA GLU A 2 -7.48 15.75 5.38
C GLU A 2 -7.67 16.69 4.19
N ARG A 3 -8.30 17.84 4.44
CA ARG A 3 -8.77 18.77 3.41
C ARG A 3 -7.58 19.28 2.57
N LEU A 4 -7.64 19.08 1.25
CA LEU A 4 -6.67 19.63 0.27
C LEU A 4 -6.67 21.17 0.16
N THR A 5 -7.52 21.85 0.93
CA THR A 5 -7.72 23.30 0.86
C THR A 5 -7.28 23.95 2.17
N ILE A 6 -6.53 25.04 2.05
CA ILE A 6 -6.11 25.89 3.17
C ILE A 6 -7.36 26.32 3.95
N PRO A 7 -7.46 26.00 5.26
CA PRO A 7 -8.65 26.31 6.05
C PRO A 7 -8.75 27.81 6.31
N ASP A 8 -9.99 28.31 6.31
CA ASP A 8 -10.33 29.68 6.70
C ASP A 8 -10.05 29.89 8.21
N GLU A 9 -9.44 31.01 8.58
CA GLU A 9 -9.06 31.35 9.96
C GLU A 9 -10.10 32.29 10.58
N LYS A 10 -10.65 31.97 11.76
CA LYS A 10 -11.62 32.84 12.46
C LYS A 10 -10.88 33.96 13.20
N ILE A 11 -11.33 35.20 13.01
CA ILE A 11 -10.81 36.39 13.68
C ILE A 11 -11.96 37.13 14.38
N GLU A 12 -11.65 37.99 15.37
CA GLU A 12 -12.66 38.85 15.98
C GLU A 12 -13.30 39.75 14.92
N GLY A 13 -14.61 39.60 14.73
CA GLY A 13 -15.37 40.36 13.73
C GLY A 13 -15.40 39.75 12.32
N GLY A 14 -14.87 38.53 12.08
CA GLY A 14 -15.03 37.88 10.78
C GLY A 14 -14.21 36.62 10.53
N VAL A 15 -13.98 36.34 9.24
CA VAL A 15 -13.22 35.18 8.77
C VAL A 15 -12.14 35.68 7.82
N ARG A 16 -10.89 35.30 8.10
CA ARG A 16 -9.74 35.55 7.25
C ARG A 16 -9.57 34.39 6.28
N ARG A 17 -9.67 34.69 4.99
CA ARG A 17 -9.30 33.76 3.93
C ARG A 17 -7.88 34.03 3.48
N THR A 18 -7.06 33.00 3.37
CA THR A 18 -5.72 33.13 2.78
C THR A 18 -5.88 33.45 1.30
N VAL A 19 -5.23 34.51 0.81
CA VAL A 19 -5.16 34.76 -0.64
C VAL A 19 -4.21 33.75 -1.24
N ILE A 20 -4.73 32.86 -2.07
CA ILE A 20 -3.97 31.79 -2.70
C ILE A 20 -3.71 32.17 -4.16
N ASP A 21 -2.46 32.09 -4.62
CA ASP A 21 -2.14 32.23 -6.04
C ASP A 21 -2.66 31.01 -6.81
N LEU A 22 -3.74 31.20 -7.56
CA LEU A 22 -4.36 30.16 -8.38
C LEU A 22 -3.43 29.60 -9.46
N ARG A 23 -2.47 30.38 -9.98
CA ARG A 23 -1.51 29.91 -10.98
C ARG A 23 -0.50 28.98 -10.33
N GLU A 24 -0.02 29.34 -9.15
CA GLU A 24 0.90 28.51 -8.37
C GLU A 24 0.23 27.20 -7.92
N VAL A 25 -1.01 27.28 -7.44
CA VAL A 25 -1.82 26.08 -7.11
C VAL A 25 -1.98 25.18 -8.32
N LYS A 26 -2.32 25.71 -9.50
CA LYS A 26 -2.46 24.89 -10.71
C LYS A 26 -1.16 24.19 -11.10
N LYS A 27 -0.02 24.87 -10.98
CA LYS A 27 1.31 24.26 -11.23
C LYS A 27 1.59 23.13 -10.26
N ASN A 28 1.39 23.36 -8.95
CA ASN A 28 1.61 22.35 -7.92
C ASN A 28 0.62 21.17 -8.03
N ALA A 29 -0.64 21.46 -8.36
CA ALA A 29 -1.66 20.45 -8.59
C ALA A 29 -1.32 19.56 -9.79
N MET A 30 -0.75 20.12 -10.86
CA MET A 30 -0.30 19.33 -12.01
C MET A 30 0.81 18.34 -11.61
N THR A 31 1.77 18.75 -10.77
CA THR A 31 2.80 17.84 -10.25
C THR A 31 2.20 16.66 -9.50
N ILE A 32 1.21 16.92 -8.64
CA ILE A 32 0.50 15.88 -7.88
C ILE A 32 -0.30 14.98 -8.83
N TYR A 33 -1.02 15.56 -9.78
CA TYR A 33 -1.78 14.80 -10.78
C TYR A 33 -0.88 13.83 -11.54
N TRP A 34 0.30 14.26 -12.01
CA TRP A 34 1.23 13.39 -12.73
C TRP A 34 1.81 12.29 -11.84
N ALA A 35 2.02 12.57 -10.55
CA ALA A 35 2.44 11.55 -9.60
C ALA A 35 1.34 10.50 -9.37
N LEU A 36 0.09 10.92 -9.19
CA LEU A 36 -1.07 10.04 -9.02
C LEU A 36 -1.36 9.22 -10.28
N LYS A 37 -1.22 9.84 -11.46
CA LYS A 37 -1.46 9.19 -12.74
C LYS A 37 -0.59 7.95 -12.92
N LYS A 38 0.64 7.96 -12.41
CA LYS A 38 1.53 6.77 -12.41
C LYS A 38 0.95 5.59 -11.62
N TYR A 39 0.26 5.85 -10.51
CA TYR A 39 -0.41 4.80 -9.73
C TYR A 39 -1.68 4.32 -10.45
N GLU A 40 -2.49 5.24 -10.98
CA GLU A 40 -3.68 4.88 -11.77
C GLU A 40 -3.33 4.05 -13.01
N ASP A 41 -2.21 4.35 -13.67
CA ASP A 41 -1.74 3.61 -14.85
C ASP A 41 -1.27 2.18 -14.53
N THR A 42 -1.07 1.84 -13.24
CA THR A 42 -0.88 0.43 -12.84
C THR A 42 -2.16 -0.40 -12.98
N GLY A 43 -3.33 0.25 -13.07
CA GLY A 43 -4.63 -0.40 -13.15
C GLY A 43 -5.02 -1.18 -11.89
N LEU A 44 -4.34 -0.93 -10.77
CA LEU A 44 -4.61 -1.58 -9.48
C LEU A 44 -5.48 -0.68 -8.60
N ASP A 45 -6.49 -1.29 -7.98
CA ASP A 45 -7.25 -0.66 -6.92
C ASP A 45 -6.44 -0.58 -5.61
N PRO A 46 -6.72 0.38 -4.71
CA PRO A 46 -6.00 0.52 -3.44
C PRO A 46 -5.96 -0.77 -2.60
N ASP A 47 -7.06 -1.53 -2.58
CA ASP A 47 -7.14 -2.78 -1.84
C ASP A 47 -6.20 -3.85 -2.43
N GLN A 48 -6.10 -3.93 -3.76
CA GLN A 48 -5.17 -4.85 -4.43
C GLN A 48 -3.70 -4.52 -4.11
N ILE A 49 -3.36 -3.24 -3.99
CA ILE A 49 -2.01 -2.81 -3.61
C ILE A 49 -1.70 -3.25 -2.18
N VAL A 50 -2.67 -3.17 -1.26
CA VAL A 50 -2.52 -3.66 0.11
C VAL A 50 -2.33 -5.17 0.12
N GLU A 51 -3.13 -5.93 -0.62
CA GLU A 51 -2.99 -7.39 -0.74
C GLU A 51 -1.61 -7.79 -1.28
N LEU A 52 -1.12 -7.11 -2.32
CA LEU A 52 0.22 -7.34 -2.87
C LEU A 52 1.30 -7.08 -1.82
N LYS A 53 1.19 -5.98 -1.08
CA LYS A 53 2.11 -5.65 0.01
C LYS A 53 2.10 -6.70 1.12
N GLU A 54 0.92 -7.20 1.50
CA GLU A 54 0.81 -8.25 2.52
C GLU A 54 1.39 -9.58 2.08
N ARG A 55 1.20 -9.95 0.80
CA ARG A 55 1.79 -11.14 0.18
C ARG A 55 3.31 -11.05 0.10
N ASP A 56 3.84 -9.87 -0.22
CA ASP A 56 5.29 -9.62 -0.30
C ASP A 56 5.96 -9.43 1.07
N THR A 57 5.20 -9.13 2.13
CA THR A 57 5.75 -9.09 3.49
C THR A 57 6.17 -10.50 3.91
N ALA A 58 7.43 -10.68 4.31
CA ALA A 58 7.97 -12.00 4.63
C ALA A 58 7.21 -12.66 5.80
N LYS A 59 6.72 -13.88 5.58
CA LYS A 59 6.10 -14.75 6.60
C LYS A 59 6.73 -16.13 6.49
N ALA A 60 7.48 -16.53 7.51
CA ALA A 60 8.18 -17.80 7.51
C ALA A 60 7.19 -18.99 7.41
N PRO A 61 7.57 -20.09 6.75
CA PRO A 61 6.78 -21.31 6.74
C PRO A 61 6.54 -21.87 8.15
N GLU A 62 5.37 -22.45 8.36
CA GLU A 62 4.96 -23.05 9.63
C GLU A 62 5.15 -24.57 9.60
N PRO A 63 5.36 -25.24 10.76
CA PRO A 63 5.41 -26.70 10.81
C PRO A 63 4.05 -27.30 10.39
N ALA A 64 4.10 -28.40 9.65
CA ALA A 64 2.89 -29.08 9.22
C ALA A 64 2.07 -29.62 10.42
N PRO A 65 0.75 -29.82 10.27
CA PRO A 65 -0.12 -30.36 11.32
C PRO A 65 0.33 -31.72 11.83
N LEU A 66 -0.09 -32.07 13.05
CA LEU A 66 0.28 -33.31 13.74
C LEU A 66 0.05 -34.54 12.84
N GLY A 67 1.12 -35.25 12.49
CA GLY A 67 1.08 -36.44 11.62
C GLY A 67 1.49 -36.20 10.15
N MET A 68 1.82 -34.97 9.75
CA MET A 68 2.49 -34.67 8.48
C MET A 68 3.92 -34.18 8.71
N GLU A 69 4.86 -34.67 7.89
CA GLU A 69 6.24 -34.19 7.89
C GLU A 69 6.41 -32.99 6.95
N GLY A 70 7.10 -31.95 7.42
CA GLY A 70 7.52 -30.80 6.62
C GLY A 70 6.99 -29.46 7.10
N MET A 71 7.14 -28.44 6.25
CA MET A 71 6.63 -27.10 6.47
C MET A 71 5.50 -26.78 5.49
N VAL A 72 4.63 -25.85 5.87
CA VAL A 72 3.49 -25.37 5.09
C VAL A 72 3.51 -23.84 5.01
N CYS A 73 2.94 -23.31 3.93
CA CYS A 73 2.72 -21.88 3.78
C CYS A 73 1.67 -21.41 4.80
N PRO A 74 1.92 -20.35 5.59
CA PRO A 74 0.96 -19.84 6.56
C PRO A 74 -0.28 -19.22 5.91
N THR A 75 -0.21 -18.85 4.63
CA THR A 75 -1.30 -18.15 3.91
C THR A 75 -2.26 -19.13 3.21
N CYS A 76 -1.75 -20.18 2.57
CA CYS A 76 -2.58 -21.12 1.80
C CYS A 76 -2.50 -22.59 2.27
N GLY A 77 -1.60 -22.93 3.19
CA GLY A 77 -1.43 -24.29 3.71
C GLY A 77 -0.69 -25.27 2.79
N CYS A 78 -0.29 -24.85 1.58
CA CYS A 78 0.47 -25.68 0.66
C CYS A 78 1.87 -25.99 1.20
N LYS A 79 2.46 -27.11 0.75
CA LYS A 79 3.80 -27.53 1.19
C LYS A 79 4.84 -26.46 0.88
N ALA A 80 5.60 -26.05 1.89
CA ALA A 80 6.70 -25.12 1.77
C ALA A 80 8.03 -25.88 1.79
N VAL A 81 8.95 -25.50 0.90
CA VAL A 81 10.32 -26.04 0.90
C VAL A 81 11.28 -25.06 1.59
N PRO A 82 12.21 -25.53 2.44
CA PRO A 82 13.04 -24.64 3.27
C PRO A 82 13.92 -23.63 2.51
N TRP A 83 14.24 -23.89 1.24
CA TRP A 83 15.06 -23.03 0.40
C TRP A 83 14.25 -22.13 -0.54
N ALA A 84 12.92 -22.24 -0.56
CA ALA A 84 12.09 -21.38 -1.40
C ALA A 84 12.00 -19.97 -0.80
N LYS A 85 12.11 -18.97 -1.68
CA LYS A 85 11.89 -17.57 -1.32
C LYS A 85 10.41 -17.20 -1.28
N PHE A 86 9.59 -17.92 -2.06
CA PHE A 86 8.15 -17.67 -2.22
C PHE A 86 7.38 -18.99 -2.23
N CYS A 87 6.09 -18.94 -1.87
CA CYS A 87 5.17 -20.05 -2.07
C CYS A 87 4.84 -20.21 -3.56
N ASP A 88 4.99 -21.42 -4.10
CA ASP A 88 4.71 -21.73 -5.51
C ASP A 88 3.24 -21.60 -5.89
N GLU A 89 2.32 -21.65 -4.91
CA GLU A 89 0.88 -21.64 -5.15
C GLU A 89 0.26 -20.25 -4.98
N CYS A 90 0.53 -19.57 -3.86
CA CYS A 90 -0.10 -18.26 -3.56
C CYS A 90 0.86 -17.07 -3.69
N GLY A 91 2.15 -17.30 -3.91
CA GLY A 91 3.16 -16.25 -4.05
C GLY A 91 3.58 -15.56 -2.75
N GLN A 92 3.15 -16.04 -1.58
CA GLN A 92 3.59 -15.52 -0.27
C GLN A 92 5.12 -15.56 -0.15
N ARG A 93 5.75 -14.45 0.21
CA ARG A 93 7.19 -14.39 0.48
C ARG A 93 7.53 -15.04 1.82
N PHE A 94 8.60 -15.85 1.83
CA PHE A 94 9.08 -16.57 3.02
C PHE A 94 10.30 -15.95 3.70
N VAL A 95 11.12 -15.18 2.97
CA VAL A 95 12.38 -14.60 3.46
C VAL A 95 12.42 -13.10 3.26
N GLU A 96 13.10 -12.37 4.15
CA GLU A 96 13.45 -10.97 3.95
C GLU A 96 14.64 -10.86 2.96
N ASP A 97 14.72 -9.76 2.21
CA ASP A 97 15.80 -9.48 1.25
C ASP A 97 17.08 -8.96 1.93
#